data_AF-Q01TQ3-F1
#
_entry.id   AF-Q01TQ3-F1
#
_cell.length_a   1.000
_cell.length_b   1.000
_cell.length_c   1.000
_cell.angle_alpha   90.00
_cell.angle_beta   90.00
_cell.angle_gamma   90.00
#
_symmetry.space_group_name_H-M   'P 1'
#
loop_
_entity.id
_entity.type
_entity.pdbx_description
1 polymer ?
#
loop_
_entity_poly.entity_id
_entity_poly.type
_entity_poly.pdbx_seq_one_letter_code
_entity_poly.pdbx_strand_id
1 'polypeptide(L)'
;MDCHVVGEFHLLYIGISPSAPPSNGKLPSKQSLYDRIRHHMQGNAEGSTLRLSLGCILSEQLGIQLRRVGSGKRFTFAAGEPRLSAWLEENARVAWLPCAEPWTMEARLISTLHLPLNLEQNKRCSFHSVLSQRRREAKSLARELPVLR
;
A
#
# COMPACT_ATOMS: atom_id res chain seq x y z
N MET A 1 16.67 14.64 -0.68
CA MET A 1 15.61 13.85 -0.02
C MET A 1 14.99 13.00 -1.11
N ASP A 2 15.78 12.12 -1.70
CA ASP A 2 15.49 11.79 -3.10
C ASP A 2 15.17 10.31 -3.21
N CYS A 3 13.95 10.04 -3.68
CA CYS A 3 13.56 8.70 -4.07
C CYS A 3 14.50 8.20 -5.16
N HIS A 4 14.67 6.88 -5.26
CA HIS A 4 15.46 6.32 -6.34
C HIS A 4 14.81 6.64 -7.69
N VAL A 5 15.58 7.17 -8.64
CA VAL A 5 15.09 7.62 -9.95
C VAL A 5 15.51 6.65 -11.04
N VAL A 6 14.58 6.30 -11.93
CA VAL A 6 14.82 5.49 -13.13
C VAL A 6 14.18 6.20 -14.31
N GLY A 7 15.01 6.87 -15.13
CA GLY A 7 14.51 7.76 -16.18
C GLY A 7 13.71 8.92 -15.58
N GLU A 8 12.45 9.05 -15.99
CA GLU A 8 11.50 10.03 -15.45
C GLU A 8 10.71 9.53 -14.23
N PHE A 9 10.87 8.26 -13.84
CA PHE A 9 10.10 7.63 -12.78
C PHE A 9 10.83 7.65 -11.44
N HIS A 10 10.06 7.74 -10.36
CA HIS A 10 10.53 7.65 -8.99
C HIS A 10 10.02 6.37 -8.35
N LEU A 11 10.90 5.61 -7.69
CA LEU A 11 10.50 4.43 -6.93
C LEU A 11 9.93 4.86 -5.58
N LEU A 12 8.60 4.78 -5.45
CA LEU A 12 7.90 5.25 -4.24
C LEU A 12 7.54 4.12 -3.26
N TYR A 13 7.41 2.89 -3.78
CA TYR A 13 6.92 1.73 -3.05
C TYR A 13 7.58 0.45 -3.55
N ILE A 14 7.86 -0.47 -2.63
CA ILE A 14 8.16 -1.86 -2.97
C ILE A 14 7.25 -2.80 -2.18
N GLY A 15 7.00 -3.99 -2.72
CA GLY A 15 6.32 -5.05 -1.99
C GLY A 15 6.73 -6.41 -2.53
N ILE A 16 6.54 -7.43 -1.71
CA ILE A 16 6.88 -8.81 -2.05
C ILE A 16 5.68 -9.72 -2.19
N SER A 17 5.92 -10.86 -2.84
CA SER A 17 5.12 -12.08 -2.74
C SER A 17 5.98 -13.30 -3.07
N PRO A 18 5.90 -14.39 -2.27
CA PRO A 18 5.18 -14.50 -1.00
C PRO A 18 5.90 -13.75 0.14
N SER A 19 5.26 -13.66 1.31
CA SER A 19 5.94 -13.29 2.56
C SER A 19 6.86 -14.41 3.04
N ALA A 20 7.75 -14.11 4.00
CA ALA A 20 8.57 -15.14 4.66
C ALA A 20 7.69 -16.29 5.20
N PRO A 21 8.15 -17.56 5.08
CA PRO A 21 7.48 -18.69 5.72
C PRO A 21 7.33 -18.44 7.23
N PRO A 22 6.14 -18.69 7.80
CA PRO A 22 5.91 -18.38 9.20
C PRO A 22 6.63 -19.38 10.11
N SER A 23 7.23 -18.89 11.20
CA SER A 23 7.95 -19.71 12.18
C SER A 23 7.05 -20.50 13.14
N ASN A 24 5.74 -20.23 13.13
CA ASN A 24 4.75 -20.81 14.04
C ASN A 24 4.05 -22.06 13.49
N GLY A 25 4.62 -22.69 12.46
CA GLY A 25 4.08 -23.93 11.86
C GLY A 25 2.84 -23.74 10.97
N LYS A 26 2.39 -22.50 10.74
CA LYS A 26 1.35 -22.23 9.73
C LYS A 26 1.87 -22.54 8.32
N LEU A 27 0.95 -22.84 7.40
CA LEU A 27 1.32 -23.05 6.00
C LEU A 27 1.89 -21.76 5.38
N PRO A 28 2.92 -21.87 4.51
CA PRO A 28 3.43 -20.73 3.74
C PRO A 28 2.35 -20.09 2.87
N SER A 29 2.52 -18.79 2.58
CA SER A 29 1.64 -18.08 1.65
C SER A 29 1.76 -18.69 0.24
N LYS A 30 0.61 -18.91 -0.40
CA LYS A 30 0.53 -19.36 -1.80
C LYS A 30 0.40 -18.21 -2.80
N GLN A 31 0.53 -16.96 -2.35
CA GLN A 31 0.38 -15.79 -3.20
C GLN A 31 1.57 -15.63 -4.16
N SER A 32 1.24 -15.24 -5.38
CA SER A 32 2.20 -14.95 -6.45
C SER A 32 2.39 -13.45 -6.67
N LEU A 33 3.41 -13.07 -7.45
CA LEU A 33 3.55 -11.70 -7.96
C LEU A 33 2.30 -11.25 -8.72
N TYR A 34 1.67 -12.15 -9.49
CA TYR A 34 0.42 -11.85 -10.19
C TYR A 34 -0.69 -11.45 -9.22
N ASP A 35 -0.90 -12.22 -8.15
CA ASP A 35 -1.89 -11.89 -7.12
C ASP A 35 -1.59 -10.54 -6.47
N ARG A 36 -0.32 -10.28 -6.17
CA ARG A 36 0.12 -9.05 -5.52
C ARG A 36 -0.13 -7.82 -6.41
N ILE A 37 0.26 -7.90 -7.68
CA ILE A 37 0.05 -6.83 -8.66
C ILE A 37 -1.46 -6.59 -8.85
N ARG A 38 -2.24 -7.67 -9.02
CA ARG A 38 -3.70 -7.58 -9.15
C ARG A 38 -4.34 -6.90 -7.94
N HIS A 39 -3.96 -7.27 -6.71
CA HIS A 39 -4.48 -6.64 -5.50
C HIS A 39 -4.15 -5.15 -5.39
N HIS A 40 -2.96 -4.73 -5.85
CA HIS A 40 -2.58 -3.32 -5.83
C HIS A 40 -3.28 -2.50 -6.90
N MET A 41 -3.31 -2.99 -8.13
CA MET A 41 -3.83 -2.24 -9.27
C MET A 41 -5.36 -2.28 -9.35
N GLN A 42 -5.98 -3.40 -8.95
CA GLN A 42 -7.42 -3.64 -9.14
C GLN A 42 -8.18 -3.96 -7.84
N GLY A 43 -7.48 -4.04 -6.70
CA GLY A 43 -8.10 -4.36 -5.42
C GLY A 43 -8.68 -3.14 -4.69
N ASN A 44 -8.64 -3.19 -3.36
CA ASN A 44 -9.11 -2.13 -2.49
C ASN A 44 -8.14 -1.88 -1.33
N ALA A 45 -8.35 -0.79 -0.59
CA ALA A 45 -7.45 -0.38 0.49
C ALA A 45 -7.34 -1.39 1.65
N GLU A 46 -8.32 -2.28 1.85
CA GLU A 46 -8.23 -3.31 2.88
C GLU A 46 -7.14 -4.33 2.55
N GLY A 47 -7.11 -4.79 1.30
CA GLY A 47 -6.16 -5.81 0.83
C GLY A 47 -4.81 -5.25 0.37
N SER A 48 -4.66 -3.92 0.33
CA SER A 48 -3.48 -3.28 -0.26
C SER A 48 -3.04 -2.08 0.57
N THR A 49 -1.92 -2.25 1.27
CA THR A 49 -1.21 -1.17 1.99
C THR A 49 -0.83 0.01 1.10
N LEU A 50 -0.46 -0.24 -0.17
CA LEU A 50 -0.19 0.79 -1.17
C LEU A 50 -1.43 1.66 -1.40
N ARG A 51 -2.54 1.05 -1.84
CA ARG A 51 -3.84 1.73 -2.04
C ARG A 51 -4.30 2.49 -0.81
N LEU A 52 -4.17 1.91 0.39
CA LEU A 52 -4.53 2.61 1.62
C LEU A 52 -3.68 3.86 1.83
N SER A 53 -2.36 3.76 1.66
CA SER A 53 -1.44 4.88 1.82
C SER A 53 -1.70 5.97 0.78
N LEU A 54 -1.75 5.58 -0.48
CA LEU A 54 -1.96 6.48 -1.61
C LEU A 54 -3.32 7.17 -1.54
N GLY A 55 -4.39 6.42 -1.30
CA GLY A 55 -5.71 7.00 -1.16
C GLY A 55 -5.82 7.96 0.02
N CYS A 56 -5.12 7.72 1.15
CA CYS A 56 -5.10 8.69 2.26
C CYS A 56 -4.39 10.00 1.89
N ILE A 57 -3.35 9.94 1.05
CA ILE A 57 -2.66 11.13 0.56
C ILE A 57 -3.55 11.90 -0.44
N LEU A 58 -4.20 11.16 -1.34
CA LEU A 58 -4.96 11.72 -2.45
C LEU A 58 -6.45 11.94 -2.16
N SER A 59 -6.92 11.69 -0.93
CA SER A 59 -8.35 11.74 -0.58
C SER A 59 -9.05 13.00 -1.05
N GLU A 60 -8.45 14.16 -0.78
CA GLU A 60 -8.99 15.47 -1.15
C GLU A 60 -8.99 15.68 -2.66
N GLN A 61 -7.83 15.50 -3.31
CA GLN A 61 -7.68 15.65 -4.76
C GLN A 61 -8.62 14.74 -5.55
N LEU A 62 -8.77 13.49 -5.11
CA LEU A 62 -9.62 12.51 -5.76
C LEU A 62 -11.05 12.53 -5.23
N GLY A 63 -11.42 13.42 -4.29
CA GLY A 63 -12.74 13.42 -3.66
C GLY A 63 -13.19 12.02 -3.20
N ILE A 64 -12.30 11.27 -2.56
CA ILE A 64 -12.56 9.93 -2.01
C ILE A 64 -12.43 9.97 -0.48
N GLN A 65 -13.14 9.07 0.20
CA GLN A 65 -13.15 9.00 1.65
C GLN A 65 -12.95 7.56 2.10
N LEU A 66 -12.03 7.34 3.05
CA LEU A 66 -11.89 6.03 3.69
C LEU A 66 -13.13 5.74 4.53
N ARG A 67 -13.70 4.54 4.40
CA ARG A 67 -14.94 4.11 5.05
C ARG A 67 -14.77 2.74 5.68
N ARG A 68 -15.45 2.52 6.80
CA ARG A 68 -15.69 1.17 7.34
C ARG A 68 -16.75 0.47 6.50
N VAL A 69 -16.54 -0.80 6.15
CA VAL A 69 -17.45 -1.58 5.32
C VAL A 69 -17.84 -2.92 5.93
N GLY A 70 -18.97 -3.48 5.51
CA GLY A 70 -19.46 -4.81 5.91
C GLY A 70 -19.69 -4.92 7.41
N SER A 71 -18.92 -5.77 8.10
CA SER A 71 -18.98 -5.90 9.57
C SER A 71 -18.40 -4.70 10.33
N GLY A 72 -17.90 -3.68 9.63
CA GLY A 72 -17.30 -2.48 10.21
C GLY A 72 -15.82 -2.63 10.61
N LYS A 73 -15.24 -3.82 10.44
CA LYS A 73 -13.82 -4.08 10.74
C LYS A 73 -12.87 -3.72 9.60
N ARG A 74 -13.37 -3.70 8.37
CA ARG A 74 -12.59 -3.48 7.14
C ARG A 74 -12.67 -2.02 6.71
N PHE A 75 -11.59 -1.51 6.12
CA PHE A 75 -11.50 -0.13 5.60
C PHE A 75 -11.25 -0.13 4.10
N THR A 76 -12.11 0.53 3.34
CA THR A 76 -11.93 0.74 1.89
C THR A 76 -12.29 2.18 1.51
N PHE A 77 -11.95 2.61 0.29
CA PHE A 77 -12.49 3.86 -0.26
C PHE A 77 -13.90 3.70 -0.86
N ALA A 78 -14.55 2.54 -0.65
CA ALA A 78 -15.88 2.22 -1.14
C ALA A 78 -16.07 2.59 -2.63
N ALA A 79 -17.07 3.40 -2.96
CA ALA A 79 -17.32 3.89 -4.32
C ALA A 79 -16.17 4.75 -4.90
N GLY A 80 -15.19 5.15 -4.09
CA GLY A 80 -13.97 5.84 -4.52
C GLY A 80 -12.85 4.91 -5.00
N GLU A 81 -12.92 3.60 -4.77
CA GLU A 81 -11.88 2.66 -5.24
C GLU A 81 -11.67 2.72 -6.77
N PRO A 82 -12.71 2.83 -7.62
CA PRO A 82 -12.52 3.01 -9.06
C PRO A 82 -11.76 4.29 -9.43
N ARG A 83 -11.98 5.41 -8.72
CA ARG A 83 -11.25 6.66 -8.95
C ARG A 83 -9.77 6.51 -8.61
N LEU A 84 -9.46 5.81 -7.53
CA LEU A 84 -8.08 5.49 -7.16
C LEU A 84 -7.43 4.52 -8.18
N SER A 85 -8.19 3.57 -8.72
CA SER A 85 -7.70 2.67 -9.77
C SER A 85 -7.38 3.41 -11.06
N ALA A 86 -8.27 4.31 -11.52
CA ALA A 86 -8.01 5.14 -12.69
C ALA A 86 -6.76 6.01 -12.51
N TRP A 87 -6.61 6.63 -11.33
CA TRP A 87 -5.40 7.40 -11.02
C TRP A 87 -4.14 6.54 -11.06
N LEU A 88 -4.17 5.31 -10.51
CA LEU A 88 -3.04 4.38 -10.56
C LEU A 88 -2.72 3.95 -12.00
N GLU A 89 -3.72 3.70 -12.83
CA GLU A 89 -3.54 3.32 -14.23
C GLU A 89 -2.82 4.43 -15.03
N GLU A 90 -3.22 5.67 -14.82
CA GLU A 90 -2.59 6.82 -15.47
C GLU A 90 -1.16 7.07 -14.95
N ASN A 91 -0.98 7.06 -13.63
CA ASN A 91 0.21 7.63 -12.98
C ASN A 91 1.26 6.60 -12.53
N ALA A 92 0.89 5.32 -12.36
CA ALA A 92 1.80 4.31 -11.83
C ALA A 92 2.40 3.44 -12.95
N ARG A 93 3.64 3.03 -12.74
CA ARG A 93 4.29 1.95 -13.51
C ARG A 93 4.77 0.89 -12.53
N VAL A 94 4.65 -0.37 -12.93
CA VAL A 94 4.99 -1.52 -12.10
C VAL A 94 6.09 -2.31 -12.80
N ALA A 95 7.18 -2.55 -12.08
CA ALA A 95 8.23 -3.48 -12.47
C ALA A 95 8.26 -4.64 -11.46
N TRP A 96 8.68 -5.82 -11.91
CA TRP A 96 8.82 -7.00 -11.05
C TRP A 96 10.11 -7.75 -11.37
N LEU A 97 10.63 -8.44 -10.36
CA LEU A 97 11.81 -9.28 -10.45
C LEU A 97 11.54 -10.60 -9.70
N PRO A 98 11.71 -11.76 -10.33
CA PRO A 98 11.68 -13.04 -9.63
C PRO A 98 12.81 -13.12 -8.60
N CYS A 99 12.48 -13.54 -7.37
CA CYS A 99 13.44 -13.71 -6.29
C CYS A 99 13.08 -14.95 -5.48
N ALA A 100 14.06 -15.77 -5.11
CA ALA A 100 13.85 -16.97 -4.29
C ALA A 100 13.42 -16.63 -2.86
N GLU A 101 14.00 -15.58 -2.26
CA GLU A 101 13.73 -15.12 -0.90
C GLU A 101 13.37 -13.63 -0.90
N PRO A 102 12.19 -13.25 -1.38
CA PRO A 102 11.86 -11.85 -1.58
C PRO A 102 11.83 -11.07 -0.26
N TRP A 103 11.53 -11.70 0.88
CA TRP A 103 11.56 -11.06 2.21
C TRP A 103 12.95 -10.55 2.61
N THR A 104 14.01 -11.27 2.25
CA THR A 104 15.40 -10.83 2.52
C THR A 104 15.73 -9.59 1.67
N MET A 105 15.28 -9.58 0.41
CA MET A 105 15.43 -8.40 -0.46
C MET A 105 14.62 -7.20 0.02
N GLU A 106 13.38 -7.39 0.47
CA GLU A 106 12.51 -6.29 0.94
C GLU A 106 13.13 -5.55 2.12
N ALA A 107 13.58 -6.28 3.14
CA ALA A 107 14.22 -5.68 4.31
C ALA A 107 15.48 -4.87 3.93
N ARG A 108 16.30 -5.42 3.02
CA ARG A 108 17.48 -4.72 2.50
C ARG A 108 17.10 -3.45 1.72
N LEU A 109 16.10 -3.51 0.84
CA LEU A 109 15.72 -2.37 0.01
C LEU A 109 15.03 -1.27 0.83
N ILE A 110 14.15 -1.61 1.77
CA ILE A 110 13.51 -0.63 2.68
C ILE A 110 14.56 0.07 3.55
N SER A 111 15.57 -0.66 4.03
CA SER A 111 16.61 -0.08 4.88
C SER A 111 17.63 0.79 4.12
N THR A 112 17.72 0.66 2.79
CA THR A 112 18.74 1.36 1.98
C THR A 112 18.15 2.47 1.11
N LEU A 113 16.94 2.30 0.61
CA LEU A 113 16.27 3.25 -0.28
C LEU A 113 15.35 4.21 0.47
N HIS A 114 14.97 5.30 -0.20
CA HIS A 114 13.95 6.22 0.26
C HIS A 114 12.60 5.83 -0.38
N LEU A 115 11.75 5.14 0.37
CA LEU A 115 10.48 4.58 -0.13
C LEU A 115 9.28 5.19 0.62
N PRO A 116 8.83 6.40 0.24
CA PRO A 116 7.89 7.19 1.04
C PRO A 116 6.54 6.50 1.28
N LEU A 117 6.14 5.54 0.45
CA LEU A 117 4.86 4.83 0.59
C LEU A 117 4.96 3.50 1.37
N ASN A 118 6.16 3.04 1.72
CA ASN A 118 6.36 1.92 2.66
C ASN A 118 6.38 2.47 4.09
N LEU A 119 5.52 1.96 4.97
CA LEU A 119 5.52 2.34 6.40
C LEU A 119 6.22 1.32 7.28
N GLU A 120 5.97 0.04 7.02
CA GLU A 120 6.60 -1.03 7.78
C GLU A 120 8.12 -1.01 7.60
N GLN A 121 8.85 -1.12 8.71
CA GLN A 121 10.32 -1.11 8.75
C GLN A 121 11.00 0.16 8.17
N ASN A 122 10.24 1.23 7.91
CA ASN A 122 10.73 2.41 7.19
C ASN A 122 10.71 3.71 8.03
N LYS A 123 10.87 3.61 9.35
CA LYS A 123 10.83 4.77 10.28
C LYS A 123 11.89 5.83 10.00
N ARG A 124 12.97 5.47 9.29
CA ARG A 124 14.06 6.37 8.88
C ARG A 124 13.67 7.32 7.75
N CYS A 125 12.64 6.99 6.97
CA CYS A 125 12.18 7.82 5.87
C CYS A 125 11.57 9.11 6.43
N SER A 126 12.00 10.27 5.94
CA SER A 126 11.51 11.57 6.43
C SER A 126 10.00 11.75 6.24
N PHE A 127 9.41 11.09 5.23
CA PHE A 127 7.96 11.13 4.97
C PHE A 127 7.15 10.16 5.85
N HIS A 128 7.81 9.27 6.61
CA HIS A 128 7.13 8.25 7.40
C HIS A 128 6.14 8.84 8.41
N SER A 129 6.53 9.92 9.12
CA SER A 129 5.67 10.58 10.12
C SER A 129 4.41 11.16 9.49
N VAL A 130 4.56 11.86 8.35
CA VAL A 130 3.47 12.46 7.58
C VAL A 130 2.50 11.38 7.10
N LEU A 131 3.00 10.32 6.46
CA LEU A 131 2.14 9.24 5.97
C LEU A 131 1.43 8.49 7.10
N SER A 132 2.13 8.25 8.22
CA SER A 132 1.55 7.63 9.41
C SER A 132 0.40 8.45 9.98
N GLN A 133 0.57 9.78 10.04
CA GLN A 133 -0.44 10.71 10.50
C GLN A 133 -1.65 10.71 9.57
N ARG A 134 -1.45 10.85 8.25
CA ARG A 134 -2.54 10.81 7.25
C ARG A 134 -3.38 9.54 7.34
N ARG A 135 -2.74 8.37 7.46
CA ARG A 135 -3.47 7.10 7.65
C ARG A 135 -4.23 7.04 8.98
N ARG A 136 -3.68 7.61 10.05
CA ARG A 136 -4.33 7.66 11.36
C ARG A 136 -5.58 8.54 11.34
N GLU A 137 -5.46 9.74 10.78
CA GLU A 137 -6.55 10.70 10.62
C GLU A 137 -7.67 10.10 9.77
N ALA A 138 -7.35 9.56 8.60
CA ALA A 138 -8.33 8.92 7.71
C ALA A 138 -9.07 7.76 8.41
N LYS A 139 -8.37 6.94 9.21
CA LYS A 139 -9.00 5.87 10.00
C LYS A 139 -9.84 6.40 11.15
N SER A 140 -9.45 7.51 11.80
CA SER A 140 -10.25 8.13 12.86
C SER A 140 -11.57 8.64 12.31
N LEU A 141 -11.50 9.42 11.23
CA LEU A 141 -12.69 9.94 10.55
C LEU A 141 -13.59 8.81 10.07
N ALA A 142 -13.03 7.74 9.47
CA ALA A 142 -13.80 6.57 9.06
C ALA A 142 -14.52 5.85 10.22
N ARG A 143 -14.03 5.98 11.46
CA ARG A 143 -14.68 5.42 12.67
C ARG A 143 -15.82 6.27 13.19
N GLU A 144 -15.82 7.56 12.90
CA GLU A 144 -16.91 8.48 13.24
C GLU A 144 -18.07 8.36 12.24
N LEU A 145 -17.74 8.01 10.99
CA LEU A 145 -18.75 7.82 9.94
C LEU A 145 -19.52 6.48 10.10
N PRO A 146 -20.79 6.43 9.64
CA PRO A 146 -21.55 5.19 9.55
C PRO A 146 -20.84 4.13 8.71
N VAL A 147 -20.99 2.87 9.11
CA VAL A 147 -20.52 1.71 8.33
C VAL A 147 -21.33 1.60 7.05
N LEU A 148 -20.65 1.47 5.92
CA LEU A 148 -21.30 1.15 4.64
C LEU A 148 -21.57 -0.36 4.58
N ARG A 149 -22.84 -0.71 4.34
CA ARG A 149 -23.25 -2.11 4.16
C ARG A 149 -23.06 -2.54 2.72
#